data_AF-A0A640SLN7-F1
#
_entry.id   AF-A0A640SLN7-F1
#
_cell.length_a   1.000
_cell.length_b   1.000
_cell.length_c   1.000
_cell.angle_alpha   90.00
_cell.angle_beta   90.00
_cell.angle_gamma   90.00
#
_symmetry.space_group_name_H-M   'P 1'
#
loop_
_entity.id
_entity.type
_entity.pdbx_description
1 polymer ?
#
loop_
_entity_poly.entity_id
_entity_poly.type
_entity_poly.pdbx_seq_one_letter_code
_entity_poly.pdbx_strand_id
1 'polypeptide(L)'
;MVAWRDAGGRLIAGPGACPHLGAPLAQGPVRCGILRCRWHGLALDGAPFAGWEPFPAHDDGLLAWVRLDEAGGERPLAQPVPPDRPRPAGAVAAVYTGTGRCEPEDVVANRLDPWHGAWFHPYSFVDLTVLNSPAEHGAERPDGLTVQVSFKVAGRAVVPVTALFTAPGPRTVVMRILEGEGQGSVVETHATPLGPDDLGRPRTAVIEAIVATSRRPGFALARAAAPALRPLMRAAAGRLWRDDLAYAERRWQLRTSGRHPG
;
A
#
# COMPACT_ATOMS: atom_id res chain seq x y z
N MET A 1 -0.44 4.44 -17.36
CA MET A 1 -0.78 3.02 -17.63
C MET A 1 -2.29 2.83 -17.62
N VAL A 2 -2.77 1.68 -18.05
CA VAL A 2 -4.16 1.21 -17.87
C VAL A 2 -4.15 -0.23 -17.38
N ALA A 3 -5.15 -0.63 -16.61
CA ALA A 3 -5.35 -2.01 -16.18
C ALA A 3 -6.84 -2.37 -16.16
N TRP A 4 -7.18 -3.62 -16.50
CA TRP A 4 -8.53 -4.16 -16.45
C TRP A 4 -8.52 -5.68 -16.25
N ARG A 5 -9.71 -6.28 -16.13
CA ARG A 5 -9.87 -7.74 -16.13
C ARG A 5 -10.51 -8.21 -17.42
N ASP A 6 -9.97 -9.28 -17.99
CA ASP A 6 -10.60 -9.96 -19.13
C ASP A 6 -11.86 -10.73 -18.72
N ALA A 7 -12.48 -11.43 -19.68
CA ALA A 7 -13.70 -12.20 -19.43
C ALA A 7 -13.48 -13.36 -18.44
N GLY A 8 -12.25 -13.87 -18.34
CA GLY A 8 -11.85 -14.88 -17.37
C GLY A 8 -11.46 -14.30 -16.01
N GLY A 9 -11.50 -12.97 -15.85
CA GLY A 9 -11.12 -12.29 -14.62
C GLY A 9 -9.60 -12.05 -14.47
N ARG A 10 -8.79 -12.46 -15.45
CA ARG A 10 -7.33 -12.28 -15.42
C ARG A 10 -7.00 -10.80 -15.54
N LEU A 11 -6.05 -10.35 -14.72
CA LEU A 11 -5.54 -8.99 -14.75
C LEU A 11 -4.73 -8.74 -16.03
N ILE A 12 -5.03 -7.65 -16.71
CA ILE A 12 -4.29 -7.13 -17.86
C ILE A 12 -3.86 -5.72 -17.53
N ALA A 13 -2.61 -5.37 -17.85
CA ALA A 13 -2.06 -4.03 -17.69
C ALA A 13 -1.20 -3.65 -18.90
N GLY A 14 -1.05 -2.37 -19.18
CA GLY A 14 -0.20 -1.89 -20.27
C GLY A 14 -0.11 -0.36 -20.36
N PRO A 15 0.49 0.18 -21.43
CA PRO A 15 0.55 1.61 -21.71
C PRO A 15 -0.84 2.25 -21.64
N GLY A 16 -0.92 3.43 -21.03
CA GLY A 16 -2.20 4.12 -20.83
C GLY A 16 -2.67 4.91 -22.05
N ALA A 17 -1.81 5.11 -23.04
CA ALA A 17 -2.10 5.83 -24.26
C ALA A 17 -2.54 4.83 -25.35
N CYS A 18 -3.62 5.17 -26.07
CA CYS A 18 -4.10 4.39 -27.19
C CYS A 18 -3.05 4.40 -28.32
N PRO A 19 -2.68 3.26 -28.93
CA PRO A 19 -1.67 3.21 -29.98
C PRO A 19 -2.06 3.97 -31.26
N HIS A 20 -3.33 4.32 -31.43
CA HIS A 20 -3.80 5.08 -32.59
C HIS A 20 -3.41 6.57 -32.52
N LEU A 21 -3.97 7.32 -31.56
CA LEU A 21 -3.79 8.78 -31.43
C LEU A 21 -3.55 9.21 -29.97
N GLY A 22 -3.07 8.31 -29.12
CA GLY A 22 -2.69 8.63 -27.75
C GLY A 22 -3.83 8.85 -26.76
N ALA A 23 -5.08 8.58 -27.15
CA ALA A 23 -6.25 8.71 -26.27
C ALA A 23 -6.06 8.00 -24.91
N PRO A 24 -6.49 8.59 -23.78
CA PRO A 24 -6.30 7.99 -22.46
C PRO A 24 -7.20 6.76 -22.29
N LEU A 25 -6.60 5.56 -22.40
CA LEU A 25 -7.30 4.28 -22.37
C LEU A 25 -8.01 4.02 -21.03
N ALA A 26 -7.50 4.56 -19.92
CA ALA A 26 -8.12 4.44 -18.59
C ALA A 26 -9.52 5.08 -18.50
N GLN A 27 -9.89 5.91 -19.48
CA GLN A 27 -11.22 6.52 -19.59
C GLN A 27 -12.15 5.75 -20.54
N GLY A 28 -11.69 4.62 -21.09
CA GLY A 28 -12.46 3.73 -21.93
C GLY A 28 -13.26 2.70 -21.11
N PRO A 29 -14.45 2.27 -21.60
CA PRO A 29 -15.18 1.19 -20.95
C PRO A 29 -14.54 -0.18 -21.24
N VAL A 30 -14.69 -1.09 -20.28
CA VAL A 30 -14.45 -2.52 -20.49
C VAL A 30 -15.79 -3.21 -20.75
N ARG A 31 -15.86 -4.03 -21.80
CA ARG A 31 -17.05 -4.80 -22.18
C ARG A 31 -16.63 -6.23 -22.53
N CYS A 32 -17.19 -7.21 -21.83
CA CYS A 32 -16.83 -8.63 -22.00
C CYS A 32 -15.32 -8.88 -21.95
N GLY A 33 -14.60 -8.20 -21.06
CA GLY A 33 -13.15 -8.32 -20.93
C GLY A 33 -12.31 -7.53 -21.93
N ILE A 34 -12.93 -6.80 -22.86
CA ILE A 34 -12.24 -6.02 -23.88
C ILE A 34 -12.30 -4.53 -23.52
N LEU A 35 -11.15 -3.89 -23.43
CA LEU A 35 -11.04 -2.44 -23.24
C LEU A 35 -11.30 -1.73 -24.56
N ARG A 36 -12.17 -0.72 -24.56
CA ARG A 36 -12.50 0.07 -25.76
C ARG A 36 -12.06 1.52 -25.60
N CYS A 37 -11.26 1.99 -26.55
CA CYS A 37 -10.85 3.40 -26.60
C CYS A 37 -12.08 4.32 -26.78
N ARG A 38 -12.21 5.34 -25.93
CA ARG A 38 -13.35 6.29 -25.94
C ARG A 38 -13.45 7.18 -27.19
N TRP A 39 -12.40 7.30 -28.00
CA TRP A 39 -12.41 8.17 -29.18
C TRP A 39 -12.97 7.46 -30.42
N HIS A 40 -12.37 6.33 -30.81
CA HIS A 40 -12.69 5.64 -32.06
C HIS A 40 -13.09 4.18 -31.86
N GLY A 41 -13.26 3.73 -30.62
CA GLY A 41 -13.75 2.37 -30.32
C GLY A 41 -12.73 1.25 -30.51
N LEU A 42 -11.44 1.57 -30.71
CA LEU A 42 -10.35 0.58 -30.80
C LEU A 42 -10.46 -0.40 -29.63
N ALA A 43 -10.54 -1.68 -29.95
CA ALA A 43 -10.67 -2.77 -29.00
C ALA A 43 -9.30 -3.34 -28.66
N LEU A 44 -9.02 -3.46 -27.35
CA LEU A 44 -7.84 -4.12 -26.81
C LEU A 44 -8.32 -5.28 -25.93
N ASP A 45 -8.04 -6.50 -26.37
CA ASP A 45 -8.27 -7.73 -25.61
C ASP A 45 -7.10 -8.08 -24.67
N GLY A 46 -6.01 -7.31 -24.78
CA GLY A 46 -4.81 -7.43 -23.97
C GLY A 46 -3.68 -8.23 -24.62
N ALA A 47 -3.85 -8.70 -25.87
CA ALA A 47 -2.74 -9.11 -26.69
C ALA A 47 -1.95 -7.89 -27.21
N PRO A 48 -0.66 -8.03 -27.57
CA PRO A 48 0.08 -6.98 -28.25
C PRO A 48 -0.63 -6.53 -29.53
N PHE A 49 -0.75 -5.23 -29.74
CA PHE A 49 -1.44 -4.66 -30.90
C PHE A 49 -0.86 -3.30 -31.29
N ALA A 50 -0.35 -3.19 -32.53
CA ALA A 50 0.08 -1.93 -33.15
C ALA A 50 0.97 -1.04 -32.23
N GLY A 51 2.00 -1.62 -31.62
CA GLY A 51 2.91 -0.90 -30.71
C GLY A 51 2.39 -0.70 -29.29
N TRP A 52 1.17 -1.15 -28.98
CA TRP A 52 0.72 -1.35 -27.61
C TRP A 52 1.14 -2.75 -27.15
N GLU A 53 1.97 -2.83 -26.12
CA GLU A 53 2.43 -4.09 -25.54
C GLU A 53 1.96 -4.21 -24.09
N PRO A 54 1.34 -5.34 -23.69
CA PRO A 54 0.91 -5.53 -22.32
C PRO A 54 2.13 -5.67 -21.38
N PHE A 55 2.03 -5.06 -20.20
CA PHE A 55 3.00 -5.25 -19.13
C PHE A 55 2.75 -6.59 -18.42
N PRO A 56 3.80 -7.26 -17.92
CA PRO A 56 3.63 -8.37 -16.99
C PRO A 56 2.83 -7.91 -15.77
N ALA A 57 1.73 -8.60 -15.49
CA ALA A 57 0.83 -8.27 -14.39
C ALA A 57 0.56 -9.50 -13.54
N HIS A 58 0.47 -9.30 -12.23
CA HIS A 58 0.19 -10.35 -11.26
C HIS A 58 -0.89 -9.88 -10.30
N ASP A 59 -1.89 -10.73 -10.06
CA ASP A 59 -2.91 -10.50 -9.06
C ASP A 59 -2.74 -11.53 -7.95
N ASP A 60 -2.41 -11.07 -6.75
CA ASP A 60 -2.16 -11.93 -5.60
C ASP A 60 -3.44 -12.19 -4.77
N GLY A 61 -4.60 -11.71 -5.24
CA GLY A 61 -5.90 -11.80 -4.59
C GLY A 61 -6.22 -10.63 -3.63
N LEU A 62 -5.27 -9.72 -3.39
CA LEU A 62 -5.49 -8.48 -2.61
C LEU A 62 -4.96 -7.24 -3.34
N LEU A 63 -3.76 -7.34 -3.92
CA LEU A 63 -3.07 -6.29 -4.66
C LEU A 63 -2.82 -6.73 -6.11
N ALA A 64 -2.89 -5.75 -7.00
CA ALA A 64 -2.52 -5.89 -8.40
C ALA A 64 -1.10 -5.33 -8.60
N TRP A 65 -0.20 -6.15 -9.09
CA TRP A 65 1.20 -5.85 -9.35
C TRP A 65 1.43 -5.72 -10.85
N VAL A 66 2.14 -4.69 -11.25
CA VAL A 66 2.52 -4.45 -12.65
C VAL A 66 4.02 -4.25 -12.70
N ARG A 67 4.70 -5.01 -13.56
CA ARG A 67 6.14 -4.91 -13.74
C ARG A 67 6.46 -3.86 -14.82
N LEU A 68 7.28 -2.88 -14.45
CA LEU A 68 7.74 -1.82 -15.33
C LEU A 68 9.25 -1.94 -15.47
N ASP A 69 9.71 -2.72 -16.44
CA ASP A 69 11.12 -3.14 -16.55
C ASP A 69 12.07 -1.96 -16.82
N GLU A 70 11.57 -0.89 -17.43
CA GLU A 70 12.32 0.35 -17.68
C GLU A 70 12.33 1.31 -16.47
N ALA A 71 11.53 1.04 -15.43
CA ALA A 71 11.43 1.89 -14.26
C ALA A 71 12.33 1.39 -13.12
N GLY A 72 13.04 2.32 -12.47
CA GLY A 72 13.76 2.06 -11.21
C GLY A 72 15.16 1.44 -11.33
N GLY A 73 15.59 1.00 -12.52
CA GLY A 73 16.97 0.53 -12.78
C GLY A 73 17.36 -0.78 -12.09
N GLU A 74 16.42 -1.44 -11.43
CA GLU A 74 16.59 -2.74 -10.77
C GLU A 74 16.41 -3.89 -11.78
N ARG A 75 17.07 -5.03 -11.54
CA ARG A 75 16.85 -6.24 -12.36
C ARG A 75 15.42 -6.75 -12.15
N PRO A 76 14.59 -6.88 -13.20
CA PRO A 76 13.21 -7.34 -13.04
C PRO A 76 13.14 -8.76 -12.46
N LEU A 77 12.23 -8.97 -11.51
CA LEU A 77 11.88 -10.28 -11.00
C LEU A 77 10.82 -10.95 -11.88
N ALA A 78 10.82 -12.29 -11.92
CA ALA A 78 9.82 -13.04 -12.67
C ALA A 78 8.39 -12.84 -12.11
N GLN A 79 8.27 -12.69 -10.80
CA GLN A 79 7.03 -12.41 -10.08
C GLN A 79 7.29 -11.43 -8.93
N PRO A 80 6.27 -10.67 -8.47
CA PRO A 80 6.39 -9.90 -7.24
C PRO A 80 6.65 -10.82 -6.04
N VAL A 81 7.28 -10.27 -5.00
CA VAL A 81 7.52 -10.97 -3.73
C VAL A 81 6.61 -10.36 -2.67
N PRO A 82 5.32 -10.71 -2.62
CA PRO A 82 4.43 -10.19 -1.61
C PRO A 82 4.89 -10.64 -0.22
N PRO A 83 4.80 -9.79 0.81
CA PRO A 83 5.06 -10.18 2.18
C PRO A 83 4.19 -11.37 2.61
N ASP A 84 4.69 -12.17 3.56
CA ASP A 84 3.86 -13.18 4.20
C ASP A 84 2.69 -12.51 4.94
N ARG A 85 1.48 -12.98 4.69
CA ARG A 85 0.24 -12.48 5.31
C ARG A 85 -0.81 -13.59 5.44
N PRO A 86 -1.75 -13.49 6.39
CA PRO A 86 -2.84 -14.44 6.50
C PRO A 86 -3.64 -14.58 5.19
N ARG A 87 -4.10 -15.79 4.90
CA ARG A 87 -4.98 -16.04 3.74
C ARG A 87 -6.27 -15.22 3.85
N PRO A 88 -6.71 -14.53 2.78
CA PRO A 88 -7.92 -13.68 2.83
C PRO A 88 -9.18 -14.38 3.35
N ALA A 89 -9.34 -15.69 3.09
CA ALA A 89 -10.49 -16.46 3.57
C ALA A 89 -10.63 -16.48 5.11
N GLY A 90 -9.52 -16.36 5.84
CA GLY A 90 -9.49 -16.33 7.30
C GLY A 90 -9.46 -14.93 7.91
N ALA A 91 -9.53 -13.89 7.09
CA ALA A 91 -9.24 -12.52 7.48
C ALA A 91 -10.32 -11.53 7.01
N VAL A 92 -10.30 -10.32 7.56
CA VAL A 92 -10.98 -9.17 6.96
C VAL A 92 -9.91 -8.30 6.31
N ALA A 93 -9.95 -8.22 4.99
CA ALA A 93 -8.97 -7.44 4.22
C ALA A 93 -9.59 -6.19 3.61
N ALA A 94 -8.83 -5.09 3.66
CA ALA A 94 -9.16 -3.82 3.01
C ALA A 94 -7.88 -3.18 2.45
N VAL A 95 -8.02 -2.43 1.35
CA VAL A 95 -6.91 -1.69 0.73
C VAL A 95 -7.29 -0.22 0.68
N TYR A 96 -6.42 0.63 1.22
CA TYR A 96 -6.45 2.08 1.07
C TYR A 96 -5.44 2.52 0.01
N THR A 97 -5.77 3.58 -0.72
CA THR A 97 -4.83 4.24 -1.64
C THR A 97 -4.92 5.74 -1.45
N GLY A 98 -3.77 6.37 -1.20
CA GLY A 98 -3.60 7.83 -1.11
C GLY A 98 -2.49 8.30 -2.05
N THR A 99 -2.36 9.61 -2.25
CA THR A 99 -1.25 10.18 -3.01
C THR A 99 -0.72 11.39 -2.28
N GLY A 100 0.60 11.44 -2.07
CA GLY A 100 1.30 12.60 -1.53
C GLY A 100 2.27 13.20 -2.53
N ARG A 101 2.62 14.46 -2.30
CA ARG A 101 3.68 15.17 -3.02
C ARG A 101 5.01 15.02 -2.30
N CYS A 102 5.57 13.82 -2.40
CA CYS A 102 6.82 13.40 -1.78
C CYS A 102 7.44 12.26 -2.60
N GLU A 103 8.67 11.91 -2.29
CA GLU A 103 9.34 10.73 -2.85
C GLU A 103 9.00 9.47 -2.03
N PRO A 104 9.14 8.25 -2.58
CA PRO A 104 8.87 7.02 -1.85
C PRO A 104 9.64 6.89 -0.52
N GLU A 105 10.87 7.41 -0.46
CA GLU A 105 11.69 7.38 0.75
C GLU A 105 11.07 8.16 1.91
N ASP A 106 10.29 9.22 1.63
CA ASP A 106 9.66 10.04 2.65
C ASP A 106 8.48 9.30 3.30
N VAL A 107 7.76 8.49 2.52
CA VAL A 107 6.69 7.59 3.01
C VAL A 107 7.28 6.48 3.87
N VAL A 108 8.37 5.85 3.41
CA VAL A 108 9.06 4.80 4.17
C VAL A 108 9.62 5.35 5.49
N ALA A 109 10.24 6.53 5.46
CA ALA A 109 10.75 7.20 6.66
C ALA A 109 9.64 7.53 7.66
N ASN A 110 8.51 8.07 7.20
CA ASN A 110 7.33 8.27 8.06
C ASN A 110 6.90 6.95 8.71
N ARG A 111 6.72 5.89 7.92
CA ARG A 111 6.18 4.62 8.44
C ARG A 111 7.12 3.91 9.42
N LEU A 112 8.43 4.16 9.31
CA LEU A 112 9.46 3.62 10.20
C LEU A 112 9.83 4.56 11.36
N ASP A 113 9.22 5.74 11.48
CA ASP A 113 9.35 6.60 12.65
C ASP A 113 8.35 6.12 13.72
N PRO A 114 8.77 5.47 14.82
CA PRO A 114 7.82 5.03 15.84
C PRO A 114 7.14 6.21 16.56
N TRP A 115 7.82 7.35 16.65
CA TRP A 115 7.46 8.42 17.59
C TRP A 115 6.28 9.26 17.11
N HIS A 116 6.08 9.41 15.79
CA HIS A 116 4.96 10.19 15.28
C HIS A 116 3.60 9.59 15.69
N GLY A 117 3.49 8.26 15.86
CA GLY A 117 2.21 7.59 16.07
C GLY A 117 1.40 8.12 17.25
N ALA A 118 2.03 8.32 18.41
CA ALA A 118 1.36 8.79 19.62
C ALA A 118 0.95 10.28 19.57
N TRP A 119 1.65 11.08 18.76
CA TRP A 119 1.47 12.55 18.68
C TRP A 119 0.63 12.99 17.48
N PHE A 120 0.82 12.35 16.32
CA PHE A 120 0.09 12.62 15.08
C PHE A 120 -1.25 11.88 15.01
N HIS A 121 -1.39 10.73 15.69
CA HIS A 121 -2.66 10.00 15.75
C HIS A 121 -3.11 9.68 17.19
N PRO A 122 -3.32 10.70 18.06
CA PRO A 122 -3.77 10.49 19.45
C PRO A 122 -5.17 9.86 19.55
N TYR A 123 -5.88 9.82 18.42
CA TYR A 123 -7.17 9.18 18.25
C TYR A 123 -7.08 7.67 17.96
N SER A 124 -5.94 7.18 17.47
CA SER A 124 -5.71 5.77 17.12
C SER A 124 -4.80 5.08 18.13
N PHE A 125 -3.77 5.79 18.60
CA PHE A 125 -2.74 5.24 19.49
C PHE A 125 -2.65 6.05 20.78
N VAL A 126 -2.47 5.34 21.88
CA VAL A 126 -2.02 5.88 23.18
C VAL A 126 -0.92 4.96 23.73
N ASP A 127 -0.11 5.45 24.67
CA ASP A 127 0.91 4.68 25.39
C ASP A 127 1.86 3.85 24.49
N LEU A 128 2.64 4.55 23.67
CA LEU A 128 3.65 3.95 22.79
C LEU A 128 4.97 3.71 23.54
N THR A 129 5.48 2.47 23.51
CA THR A 129 6.81 2.11 24.01
C THR A 129 7.58 1.36 22.92
N VAL A 130 8.77 1.84 22.56
CA VAL A 130 9.67 1.12 21.64
C VAL A 130 10.39 0.03 22.43
N LEU A 131 10.13 -1.24 22.11
CA LEU A 131 10.72 -2.38 22.81
C LEU A 131 12.09 -2.75 22.24
N ASN A 132 12.26 -2.64 20.92
CA ASN A 132 13.52 -2.90 20.22
C ASN A 132 13.60 -2.05 18.96
N SER A 133 14.76 -1.46 18.69
CA SER A 133 15.17 -0.96 17.38
C SER A 133 16.21 -1.91 16.76
N PRO A 134 16.38 -1.94 15.43
CA PRO A 134 17.52 -2.61 14.82
C PRO A 134 18.81 -2.14 15.49
N ALA A 135 19.71 -3.06 15.82
CA ALA A 135 20.99 -2.69 16.41
C ALA A 135 21.83 -1.94 15.37
N GLU A 136 22.54 -0.89 15.79
CA GLU A 136 23.65 -0.38 14.99
C GLU A 136 24.70 -1.48 14.88
N HIS A 137 24.89 -2.00 13.66
CA HIS A 137 25.92 -2.96 13.22
C HIS A 137 26.26 -4.11 14.20
N GLY A 138 25.80 -5.33 13.88
CA GLY A 138 26.47 -6.57 14.33
C GLY A 138 25.77 -7.43 15.39
N ALA A 139 24.47 -7.23 15.66
CA ALA A 139 23.70 -8.17 16.50
C ALA A 139 22.83 -9.09 15.64
N GLU A 140 22.82 -10.40 15.95
CA GLU A 140 21.93 -11.43 15.38
C GLU A 140 20.47 -11.24 15.83
N ARG A 141 19.89 -10.06 15.60
CA ARG A 141 18.48 -9.77 15.88
C ARG A 141 17.73 -9.59 14.56
N PRO A 142 16.45 -9.98 14.50
CA PRO A 142 15.66 -9.74 13.29
C PRO A 142 15.66 -8.25 12.96
N ASP A 143 15.99 -7.92 11.71
CA ASP A 143 15.94 -6.55 11.17
C ASP A 143 14.50 -6.01 11.26
N GLY A 144 14.20 -5.31 12.35
CA GLY A 144 12.87 -4.76 12.58
C GLY A 144 12.74 -3.93 13.84
N LEU A 145 11.74 -3.04 13.81
CA LEU A 145 11.38 -2.15 14.90
C LEU A 145 10.18 -2.74 15.63
N THR A 146 10.36 -3.13 16.89
CA THR A 146 9.28 -3.68 17.73
C THR A 146 8.74 -2.61 18.64
N VAL A 147 7.42 -2.41 18.60
CA VAL A 147 6.73 -1.37 19.35
C VAL A 147 5.58 -1.99 20.11
N GLN A 148 5.45 -1.65 21.38
CA GLN A 148 4.25 -1.87 22.16
C GLN A 148 3.38 -0.63 22.02
N VAL A 149 2.14 -0.81 21.57
CA VAL A 149 1.20 0.29 21.40
C VAL A 149 -0.18 -0.11 21.88
N SER A 150 -0.88 0.84 22.43
CA SER A 150 -2.21 0.67 22.97
C SER A 150 -3.23 1.25 21.99
N PHE A 151 -4.01 0.38 21.34
CA PHE A 151 -5.05 0.79 20.38
C PHE A 151 -6.32 1.21 21.09
N LYS A 152 -6.92 2.33 20.68
CA LYS A 152 -8.28 2.68 21.08
C LYS A 152 -9.28 1.85 20.27
N VAL A 153 -10.02 0.99 20.96
CA VAL A 153 -11.18 0.27 20.43
C VAL A 153 -12.44 1.01 20.92
N ALA A 154 -13.46 1.10 20.08
CA ALA A 154 -14.71 1.85 20.30
C ALA A 154 -15.04 2.16 21.78
N GLY A 155 -15.14 3.46 22.11
CA GLY A 155 -15.32 3.93 23.49
C GLY A 155 -13.99 4.29 24.18
N ARG A 156 -13.82 3.89 25.45
CA ARG A 156 -12.61 4.13 26.26
C ARG A 156 -11.71 2.89 26.38
N ALA A 157 -12.01 1.81 25.67
CA ALA A 157 -11.25 0.57 25.77
C ALA A 157 -9.91 0.73 25.04
N VAL A 158 -8.82 0.48 25.76
CA VAL A 158 -7.47 0.50 25.24
C VAL A 158 -6.93 -0.93 25.31
N VAL A 159 -6.45 -1.46 24.19
CA VAL A 159 -5.89 -2.81 24.14
C VAL A 159 -4.42 -2.74 23.75
N PRO A 160 -3.50 -3.14 24.64
CA PRO A 160 -2.09 -3.18 24.31
C PRO A 160 -1.84 -4.30 23.29
N VAL A 161 -0.98 -4.00 22.33
CA VAL A 161 -0.45 -4.97 21.39
C VAL A 161 1.05 -4.82 21.27
N THR A 162 1.70 -5.88 20.82
CA THR A 162 3.09 -5.84 20.35
C THR A 162 3.08 -5.92 18.83
N ALA A 163 3.61 -4.90 18.17
CA ALA A 163 3.71 -4.81 16.72
C ALA A 163 5.17 -4.80 16.25
N LEU A 164 5.48 -5.57 15.21
CA LEU A 164 6.79 -5.60 14.55
C LEU A 164 6.68 -4.91 13.20
N PHE A 165 7.57 -3.95 12.96
CA PHE A 165 7.76 -3.28 11.68
C PHE A 165 9.02 -3.80 11.00
N THR A 166 8.90 -4.15 9.73
CA THR A 166 10.02 -4.60 8.88
C THR A 166 9.97 -3.88 7.53
N ALA A 167 11.10 -3.78 6.85
CA ALA A 167 11.18 -3.21 5.51
C ALA A 167 11.73 -4.27 4.53
N PRO A 168 10.90 -5.20 4.03
CA PRO A 168 11.35 -6.29 3.17
C PRO A 168 11.87 -5.83 1.81
N GLY A 169 11.65 -4.57 1.45
CA GLY A 169 12.18 -3.94 0.25
C GLY A 169 12.21 -2.42 0.38
N PRO A 170 12.83 -1.71 -0.58
CA PRO A 170 13.08 -0.26 -0.47
C PRO A 170 11.82 0.60 -0.52
N ARG A 171 10.67 0.01 -0.86
CA ARG A 171 9.38 0.70 -1.04
C ARG A 171 8.25 0.05 -0.25
N THR A 172 8.58 -0.87 0.65
CA THR A 172 7.58 -1.67 1.39
C THR A 172 7.90 -1.67 2.86
N VAL A 173 6.92 -1.31 3.69
CA VAL A 173 6.97 -1.47 5.13
C VAL A 173 5.84 -2.39 5.57
N VAL A 174 6.15 -3.36 6.42
CA VAL A 174 5.19 -4.35 6.91
C VAL A 174 5.11 -4.25 8.43
N MET A 175 3.92 -3.96 8.94
CA MET A 175 3.58 -4.04 10.34
C MET A 175 2.83 -5.35 10.62
N ARG A 176 3.30 -6.14 11.59
CA ARG A 176 2.64 -7.37 12.05
C ARG A 176 2.33 -7.29 13.53
N ILE A 177 1.10 -7.63 13.91
CA ILE A 177 0.73 -7.79 15.32
C ILE A 177 1.22 -9.15 15.81
N LEU A 178 2.25 -9.16 16.66
CA LEU A 178 2.85 -10.36 17.23
C LEU A 178 2.04 -10.90 18.42
N GLU A 179 1.53 -10.00 19.27
CA GLU A 179 0.82 -10.33 20.51
C GLU A 179 -0.30 -9.32 20.79
N GLY A 180 -1.32 -9.77 21.54
CA GLY A 180 -2.49 -8.97 21.90
C GLY A 180 -3.69 -9.15 20.96
N GLU A 181 -4.65 -8.23 21.03
CA GLU A 181 -5.82 -8.27 20.14
C GLU A 181 -5.39 -8.07 18.69
N GLY A 182 -5.91 -8.92 17.81
CA GLY A 182 -5.54 -8.85 16.40
C GLY A 182 -4.26 -9.62 16.06
N GLN A 183 -3.71 -10.43 16.98
CA GLN A 183 -2.52 -11.26 16.73
C GLN A 183 -2.60 -11.99 15.39
N GLY A 184 -1.55 -11.84 14.59
CA GLY A 184 -1.44 -12.38 13.23
C GLY A 184 -1.87 -11.39 12.13
N SER A 185 -2.50 -10.27 12.47
CA SER A 185 -2.84 -9.23 11.50
C SER A 185 -1.59 -8.61 10.90
N VAL A 186 -1.69 -8.25 9.62
CA VAL A 186 -0.62 -7.64 8.84
C VAL A 186 -1.14 -6.37 8.18
N VAL A 187 -0.32 -5.32 8.20
CA VAL A 187 -0.51 -4.10 7.41
C VAL A 187 0.72 -3.91 6.54
N GLU A 188 0.53 -3.90 5.23
CA GLU A 188 1.59 -3.66 4.25
C GLU A 188 1.40 -2.27 3.65
N THR A 189 2.42 -1.43 3.75
CA THR A 189 2.47 -0.11 3.14
C THR A 189 3.42 -0.17 1.95
N HIS A 190 2.93 0.16 0.75
CA HIS A 190 3.72 0.21 -0.48
C HIS A 190 3.79 1.64 -1.01
N ALA A 191 5.00 2.18 -1.15
CA ALA A 191 5.28 3.51 -1.68
C ALA A 191 5.60 3.42 -3.17
N THR A 192 4.62 3.69 -4.03
CA THR A 192 4.74 3.57 -5.49
C THR A 192 4.97 4.95 -6.12
N PRO A 193 6.14 5.21 -6.74
CA PRO A 193 6.37 6.47 -7.43
C PRO A 193 5.38 6.63 -8.58
N LEU A 194 4.83 7.83 -8.71
CA LEU A 194 4.05 8.27 -9.85
C LEU A 194 4.88 9.25 -10.67
N GLY A 195 4.48 9.49 -11.92
CA GLY A 195 5.03 10.61 -12.69
C GLY A 195 4.82 11.93 -11.94
N PRO A 196 5.71 12.92 -12.15
CA PRO A 196 5.62 14.21 -11.47
C PRO A 196 4.29 14.92 -11.79
N ASP A 197 3.93 15.89 -10.96
CA ASP A 197 2.85 16.82 -11.27
C ASP A 197 3.24 17.79 -12.42
N ASP A 198 2.30 18.62 -12.84
CA ASP A 198 2.50 19.61 -13.91
C ASP A 198 3.57 20.66 -13.58
N LEU A 199 3.97 20.77 -12.30
CA LEU A 199 5.04 21.64 -11.81
C LEU A 199 6.37 20.90 -11.63
N GLY A 200 6.46 19.65 -12.08
CA GLY A 200 7.66 18.82 -11.97
C GLY A 200 7.90 18.25 -10.56
N ARG A 201 6.93 18.38 -9.64
CA ARG A 201 7.08 17.90 -8.26
C ARG A 201 6.79 16.40 -8.19
N PRO A 202 7.51 15.64 -7.36
CA PRO A 202 7.29 14.21 -7.27
C PRO A 202 5.93 13.90 -6.67
N ARG A 203 5.40 12.75 -7.06
CA ARG A 203 4.14 12.22 -6.56
C ARG A 203 4.36 10.77 -6.20
N THR A 204 3.86 10.36 -5.04
CA THR A 204 3.93 8.97 -4.59
C THR A 204 2.54 8.49 -4.21
N ALA A 205 2.11 7.37 -4.80
CA ALA A 205 0.95 6.64 -4.35
C ALA A 205 1.33 5.78 -3.14
N VAL A 206 0.58 5.94 -2.06
CA VAL A 206 0.66 5.06 -0.90
C VAL A 206 -0.46 4.05 -1.00
N ILE A 207 -0.12 2.77 -1.09
CA ILE A 207 -1.07 1.67 -1.12
C ILE A 207 -0.92 0.88 0.18
N GLU A 208 -1.94 0.92 1.03
CA GLU A 208 -1.93 0.22 2.31
C GLU A 208 -2.91 -0.95 2.30
N ALA A 209 -2.38 -2.16 2.34
CA ALA A 209 -3.14 -3.40 2.47
C ALA A 209 -3.23 -3.80 3.94
N ILE A 210 -4.45 -3.84 4.47
CA ILE A 210 -4.75 -4.25 5.85
C ILE A 210 -5.37 -5.63 5.79
N VAL A 211 -4.78 -6.60 6.48
CA VAL A 211 -5.28 -7.97 6.63
C VAL A 211 -5.46 -8.25 8.11
N ALA A 212 -6.67 -8.02 8.60
CA ALA A 212 -7.02 -8.19 10.00
C ALA A 212 -7.43 -9.64 10.30
N THR A 213 -6.95 -10.17 11.41
CA THR A 213 -7.32 -11.48 11.97
C THR A 213 -7.62 -11.31 13.45
N SER A 214 -8.45 -12.18 14.04
CA SER A 214 -8.60 -12.25 15.50
C SER A 214 -8.99 -13.67 15.89
N ARG A 215 -8.53 -14.09 17.08
CA ARG A 215 -8.89 -15.38 17.70
C ARG A 215 -10.22 -15.31 18.45
N ARG A 216 -10.85 -14.13 18.59
CA ARG A 216 -12.14 -14.01 19.27
C ARG A 216 -13.23 -14.80 18.56
N PRO A 217 -14.13 -15.50 19.28
CA PRO A 217 -15.24 -16.23 18.68
C PRO A 217 -16.10 -15.38 17.74
N GLY A 218 -16.33 -14.11 18.11
CA GLY A 218 -17.11 -13.15 17.31
C GLY A 218 -16.46 -12.71 15.99
N PHE A 219 -15.18 -13.02 15.75
CA PHE A 219 -14.50 -12.61 14.53
C PHE A 219 -15.07 -13.28 13.27
N ALA A 220 -15.69 -14.46 13.40
CA ALA A 220 -16.40 -15.09 12.29
C ALA A 220 -17.53 -14.19 11.75
N LEU A 221 -18.24 -13.49 12.64
CA LEU A 221 -19.27 -12.52 12.25
C LEU A 221 -18.64 -11.29 11.57
N ALA A 222 -17.50 -10.81 12.07
CA ALA A 222 -16.77 -9.72 11.40
C ALA A 222 -16.34 -10.11 9.97
N ARG A 223 -15.89 -11.36 9.76
CA ARG A 223 -15.59 -11.88 8.41
C ARG A 223 -16.83 -11.94 7.52
N ALA A 224 -17.95 -12.42 8.04
CA ALA A 224 -19.22 -12.43 7.30
C ALA A 224 -19.67 -11.01 6.92
N ALA A 225 -19.42 -10.03 7.80
CA ALA A 225 -19.72 -8.61 7.57
C ALA A 225 -18.60 -7.85 6.80
N ALA A 226 -17.58 -8.53 6.27
CA ALA A 226 -16.42 -7.89 5.64
C ALA A 226 -16.77 -6.86 4.54
N PRO A 227 -17.76 -7.09 3.65
CA PRO A 227 -18.15 -6.08 2.66
C PRO A 227 -18.57 -4.74 3.27
N ALA A 228 -19.25 -4.75 4.42
CA ALA A 228 -19.67 -3.56 5.13
C ALA A 228 -18.55 -2.93 6.00
N LEU A 229 -17.63 -3.75 6.51
CA LEU A 229 -16.49 -3.27 7.31
C LEU A 229 -15.39 -2.62 6.46
N ARG A 230 -15.18 -3.11 5.22
CA ARG A 230 -14.12 -2.62 4.32
C ARG A 230 -14.12 -1.09 4.12
N PRO A 231 -15.26 -0.42 3.83
CA PRO A 231 -15.29 1.04 3.71
C PRO A 231 -14.87 1.76 5.00
N LEU A 232 -15.27 1.25 6.17
CA LEU A 232 -14.91 1.84 7.47
C LEU A 232 -13.40 1.70 7.74
N MET A 233 -12.83 0.52 7.45
CA MET A 233 -11.39 0.29 7.56
C MET A 233 -10.60 1.24 6.65
N ARG A 234 -11.05 1.42 5.40
CA ARG A 234 -10.43 2.38 4.46
C ARG A 234 -10.54 3.82 4.92
N ALA A 235 -11.68 4.21 5.50
CA ALA A 235 -11.87 5.57 6.02
C ALA A 235 -10.97 5.83 7.24
N ALA A 236 -10.80 4.84 8.12
CA ALA A 236 -9.88 4.91 9.25
C ALA A 236 -8.42 5.02 8.78
N ALA A 237 -8.01 4.15 7.85
CA ALA A 237 -6.68 4.19 7.23
C ALA A 237 -6.43 5.54 6.53
N GLY A 238 -7.41 6.03 5.76
CA GLY A 238 -7.31 7.32 5.09
C GLY A 238 -7.29 8.51 6.05
N ARG A 239 -7.79 8.37 7.28
CA ARG A 239 -7.64 9.40 8.30
C ARG A 239 -6.22 9.46 8.85
N LEU A 240 -5.64 8.31 9.17
CA LEU A 240 -4.25 8.17 9.58
C LEU A 240 -3.30 8.69 8.49
N TRP A 241 -3.51 8.24 7.25
CA TRP A 241 -2.68 8.65 6.11
C TRP A 241 -2.76 10.12 5.73
N ARG A 242 -3.81 10.86 6.11
CA ARG A 242 -3.80 12.32 5.89
C ARG A 242 -2.70 12.99 6.70
N ASP A 243 -2.52 12.56 7.94
CA ASP A 243 -1.50 13.12 8.82
C ASP A 243 -0.12 12.58 8.39
N ASP A 244 0.00 11.29 8.08
CA ASP A 244 1.27 10.69 7.61
C ASP A 244 1.76 11.24 6.27
N LEU A 245 0.86 11.51 5.33
CA LEU A 245 1.24 12.20 4.09
C LEU A 245 1.72 13.61 4.37
N ALA A 246 1.13 14.34 5.32
CA ALA A 246 1.62 15.67 5.70
C ALA A 246 3.04 15.60 6.28
N TYR A 247 3.35 14.57 7.07
CA TYR A 247 4.72 14.29 7.52
C TYR A 247 5.66 14.03 6.33
N ALA A 248 5.30 13.11 5.43
CA ALA A 248 6.14 12.73 4.30
C ALA A 248 6.39 13.94 3.36
N GLU A 249 5.36 14.72 3.06
CA GLU A 249 5.50 15.95 2.27
C GLU A 249 6.38 16.99 2.97
N ARG A 250 6.32 17.09 4.30
CA ARG A 250 7.19 18.00 5.05
C ARG A 250 8.64 17.55 5.00
N ARG A 251 8.90 16.25 5.12
CA ARG A 251 10.25 15.66 5.01
C ARG A 251 10.86 15.97 3.64
N TRP A 252 10.08 15.75 2.59
CA TRP A 252 10.45 16.09 1.22
C TRP A 252 10.81 17.58 1.06
N GLN A 253 9.97 18.49 1.57
CA GLN A 253 10.22 19.94 1.52
C GLN A 253 11.51 20.32 2.25
N LEU A 254 11.79 19.71 3.40
CA LEU A 254 13.02 19.98 4.15
C LEU A 254 14.24 19.55 3.35
N ARG A 255 14.26 18.29 2.87
CA ARG A 255 15.36 17.75 2.06
C ARG A 255 15.66 18.60 0.84
N THR A 256 14.62 18.94 0.06
CA THR A 256 14.75 19.74 -1.16
C THR A 256 15.17 21.19 -0.89
N SER A 257 14.92 21.71 0.30
CA SER A 257 15.42 23.03 0.76
C SER A 257 16.83 22.99 1.37
N GLY A 258 17.52 21.84 1.33
CA GLY A 258 18.86 21.67 1.90
C GLY A 258 18.89 21.51 3.43
N ARG A 259 17.74 21.27 4.07
CA ARG A 259 17.64 20.98 5.51
C ARG A 259 17.54 19.48 5.68
N HIS A 260 18.47 18.86 6.41
CA HIS A 260 18.37 17.43 6.71
C HIS A 260 17.27 17.21 7.77
N PRO A 261 16.18 16.51 7.43
CA PRO A 261 15.28 15.99 8.45
C PRO A 261 16.01 14.87 9.20
N GLY A 262 15.94 14.91 10.53
CA GLY A 262 16.45 13.84 11.39
C GLY A 262 15.81 12.49 11.11
#